data_AF-A0A8H7NLK6-F1
#
_entry.id   AF-A0A8H7NLK6-F1
#
_cell.length_a   1.000
_cell.length_b   1.000
_cell.length_c   1.000
_cell.angle_alpha   90.00
_cell.angle_beta   90.00
_cell.angle_gamma   90.00
#
_symmetry.space_group_name_H-M   'P 1'
#
loop_
_entity.id
_entity.type
_entity.pdbx_description
1 polymer ?
#
loop_
_entity_poly.entity_id
_entity_poly.type
_entity_poly.pdbx_seq_one_letter_code
_entity_poly.pdbx_strand_id
1 'polypeptide(L)'
;MPDMNLPVIDLDVYLNNPLDSAAVQEECRRAADALITYGALVLHDSRVSETDNTSFLDLLEDYFAQPTELLQKDERPELSYQVGVTLDNTEKPKCAVDEPCLDVIKRLDPDQRPLDISAHSPDPKCRFFWRMAEHPRTRPSSPG
;
A
#
# COMPACT_ATOMS: atom_id res chain seq x y z
N MET A 1 21.80 8.51 -18.25
CA MET A 1 21.14 7.87 -17.09
C MET A 1 20.93 6.42 -17.50
N PRO A 2 21.34 5.41 -16.71
CA PRO A 2 20.94 4.04 -17.00
C PRO A 2 19.41 3.95 -16.95
N ASP A 3 18.79 3.32 -17.94
CA ASP A 3 17.34 3.09 -17.97
C ASP A 3 16.96 2.21 -16.76
N MET A 4 16.32 2.82 -15.77
CA MET A 4 15.75 2.15 -14.60
C MET A 4 14.42 1.48 -14.97
N ASN A 5 14.46 0.53 -15.91
CA ASN A 5 13.28 -0.24 -16.26
C ASN A 5 13.19 -1.48 -15.35
N LEU A 6 12.13 -1.53 -14.55
CA LEU A 6 11.75 -2.74 -13.83
C LEU A 6 11.43 -3.85 -14.85
N PRO A 7 11.83 -5.10 -14.58
CA PRO A 7 11.50 -6.20 -15.48
C PRO A 7 10.00 -6.46 -15.46
N VAL A 8 9.44 -6.71 -16.65
CA VAL A 8 8.09 -7.24 -16.81
C VAL A 8 8.15 -8.76 -16.68
N ILE A 9 7.46 -9.29 -15.69
CA ILE A 9 7.30 -10.71 -15.40
C ILE A 9 5.93 -11.15 -15.91
N ASP A 10 5.90 -12.18 -16.75
CA ASP A 10 4.65 -12.69 -17.29
C ASP A 10 4.08 -13.82 -16.43
N LEU A 11 2.99 -13.53 -15.71
CA LEU A 11 2.36 -14.49 -14.81
C LEU A 11 1.75 -15.69 -15.57
N ASP A 12 1.38 -15.51 -16.82
CA ASP A 12 0.78 -16.56 -17.64
C ASP A 12 1.74 -17.73 -17.86
N VAL A 13 3.05 -17.47 -17.86
CA VAL A 13 4.06 -18.53 -17.94
C VAL A 13 3.92 -19.47 -16.74
N TYR A 14 3.80 -18.92 -15.53
CA TYR A 14 3.62 -19.70 -14.31
C TYR A 14 2.26 -20.42 -14.26
N LEU A 15 1.19 -19.75 -14.68
CA LEU A 15 -0.17 -20.30 -14.57
C LEU A 15 -0.47 -21.42 -15.58
N ASN A 16 0.13 -21.36 -16.78
CA ASN A 16 -0.26 -22.21 -17.90
C ASN A 16 0.76 -23.32 -18.24
N ASN A 17 1.87 -23.44 -17.49
CA ASN A 17 2.91 -24.44 -17.75
C ASN A 17 3.20 -25.30 -16.51
N PRO A 18 3.78 -26.51 -16.68
CA PRO A 18 4.25 -27.30 -15.56
C PRO A 18 5.28 -26.55 -14.71
N LEU A 19 5.17 -26.67 -13.38
CA LEU A 19 6.04 -25.95 -12.43
C LEU A 19 7.52 -26.30 -12.58
N ASP A 20 7.83 -27.51 -13.05
CA ASP A 20 9.19 -28.01 -13.31
C ASP A 20 9.71 -27.67 -14.70
N SER A 21 8.90 -27.01 -15.54
CA SER A 21 9.36 -26.57 -16.86
C SER A 21 10.45 -25.49 -16.74
N ALA A 22 11.42 -25.54 -17.65
CA ALA A 22 12.51 -24.57 -17.68
C ALA A 22 12.01 -23.11 -17.84
N ALA A 23 10.91 -22.90 -18.58
CA ALA A 23 10.30 -21.59 -18.74
C ALA A 23 9.77 -21.02 -17.42
N VAL A 24 9.06 -21.83 -16.64
CA VAL A 24 8.54 -21.40 -15.32
C VAL A 24 9.68 -21.13 -14.35
N GLN A 25 10.67 -22.02 -14.28
CA GLN A 25 11.82 -21.85 -13.40
C GLN A 25 12.60 -20.56 -13.71
N GLU A 26 12.80 -20.27 -14.99
CA GLU A 26 13.47 -19.05 -15.43
C GLU A 26 12.66 -17.79 -15.12
N GLU A 27 11.34 -17.80 -15.35
CA GLU A 27 10.48 -16.64 -15.07
C GLU A 27 10.39 -16.35 -13.56
N CYS A 28 10.28 -17.40 -12.73
CA CYS A 28 10.36 -17.29 -11.28
C CYS A 28 11.70 -16.74 -10.81
N ARG A 29 12.82 -17.17 -11.42
CA ARG A 29 14.15 -16.65 -11.11
C ARG A 29 14.26 -15.16 -11.46
N ARG A 30 13.76 -14.76 -12.64
CA ARG A 30 13.71 -13.33 -13.03
C ARG A 30 12.92 -12.49 -12.03
N ALA A 31 11.77 -12.99 -11.54
CA ALA A 31 10.97 -12.31 -10.52
C ALA A 31 11.74 -12.17 -9.19
N ALA A 32 12.39 -13.24 -8.73
CA ALA A 32 13.20 -13.22 -7.51
C ALA A 32 14.38 -12.24 -7.62
N ASP A 33 15.13 -12.28 -8.73
CA ASP A 33 16.25 -11.40 -8.99
C ASP A 33 15.80 -9.92 -9.02
N ALA A 34 14.61 -9.64 -9.57
CA ALA A 34 14.03 -8.31 -9.58
C ALA A 34 13.71 -7.78 -8.17
N LEU A 35 13.08 -8.61 -7.34
CA LEU A 35 12.77 -8.25 -5.95
C LEU A 35 14.04 -8.07 -5.11
N ILE A 36 15.07 -8.88 -5.32
CA ILE A 36 16.36 -8.73 -4.63
C ILE A 36 17.07 -7.44 -5.06
N THR A 37 17.09 -7.16 -6.37
CA THR A 37 17.88 -6.06 -6.93
C THR A 37 17.18 -4.71 -6.76
N TYR A 38 15.88 -4.66 -7.01
CA TYR A 38 15.11 -3.42 -7.11
C TYR A 38 14.04 -3.28 -6.02
N GLY A 39 13.71 -4.36 -5.29
CA GLY A 39 12.57 -4.39 -4.37
C GLY A 39 11.21 -4.35 -5.07
N ALA A 40 11.16 -4.37 -6.41
CA ALA A 40 9.96 -4.23 -7.21
C ALA A 40 10.11 -4.90 -8.59
N LEU A 41 8.98 -5.16 -9.23
CA LEU A 41 8.86 -5.66 -10.61
C LEU A 41 7.54 -5.17 -11.22
N VAL A 42 7.40 -5.27 -12.53
CA VAL A 42 6.11 -5.10 -13.22
C VAL A 42 5.56 -6.49 -13.50
N LEU A 43 4.30 -6.73 -13.15
CA LEU A 43 3.63 -8.00 -13.41
C LEU A 43 2.64 -7.84 -14.56
N HIS A 44 2.75 -8.71 -15.56
CA HIS A 44 1.72 -8.88 -16.59
C HIS A 44 0.83 -10.06 -16.18
N ASP A 45 -0.48 -9.83 -16.11
CA ASP A 45 -1.50 -10.84 -15.76
C ASP A 45 -2.68 -10.70 -16.72
N SER A 46 -2.87 -11.67 -17.61
CA SER A 46 -3.94 -11.63 -18.62
C SER A 46 -5.35 -11.69 -18.04
N ARG A 47 -5.50 -12.02 -16.75
CA ARG A 47 -6.80 -12.05 -16.06
C ARG A 47 -7.28 -10.66 -15.65
N VAL A 48 -6.41 -9.65 -15.72
CA VAL A 48 -6.73 -8.25 -15.39
C VAL A 48 -6.94 -7.48 -16.69
N SER A 49 -8.13 -6.94 -16.90
CA SER A 49 -8.41 -6.12 -18.07
C SER A 49 -8.14 -4.63 -17.80
N GLU A 50 -7.70 -3.90 -18.83
CA GLU A 50 -7.56 -2.44 -18.77
C GLU A 50 -8.89 -1.73 -18.49
N THR A 51 -9.99 -2.30 -19.00
CA THR A 51 -11.35 -1.80 -18.79
C THR A 51 -11.75 -1.85 -17.31
N ASP A 52 -11.39 -2.92 -16.59
CA ASP A 52 -11.68 -3.03 -15.16
C ASP A 52 -10.89 -1.97 -14.37
N ASN A 53 -9.63 -1.73 -14.74
CA ASN A 53 -8.82 -0.68 -14.13
C ASN A 53 -9.42 0.71 -14.38
N THR A 54 -9.87 0.99 -15.60
CA THR A 54 -10.53 2.25 -15.95
C THR A 54 -11.81 2.44 -15.14
N SER A 55 -12.67 1.42 -15.11
CA SER A 55 -13.93 1.45 -14.37
C SER A 55 -13.70 1.64 -12.85
N PHE A 56 -12.64 1.03 -12.31
CA PHE A 56 -12.26 1.20 -10.91
C PHE A 56 -11.78 2.62 -10.62
N LEU A 57 -10.94 3.21 -11.50
CA LEU A 57 -10.47 4.59 -11.35
C LEU A 57 -11.63 5.58 -11.42
N ASP A 58 -12.51 5.46 -12.42
CA ASP A 58 -13.70 6.30 -12.55
C ASP A 58 -14.56 6.24 -11.27
N LEU A 59 -14.79 5.04 -10.72
CA LEU A 59 -15.53 4.86 -9.47
C LEU A 59 -14.88 5.59 -8.29
N LEU A 60 -13.55 5.52 -8.15
CA LEU A 60 -12.84 6.21 -7.06
C LEU A 60 -12.84 7.72 -7.25
N GLU A 61 -12.64 8.20 -8.46
CA GLU A 61 -12.66 9.62 -8.80
C GLU A 61 -14.05 10.20 -8.52
N ASP A 62 -15.11 9.54 -8.98
CA ASP A 62 -16.51 9.90 -8.69
C ASP A 62 -16.78 9.89 -7.18
N TYR A 63 -16.27 8.89 -6.46
CA TYR A 63 -16.42 8.80 -5.01
C TYR A 63 -15.79 10.02 -4.31
N PHE A 64 -14.53 10.35 -4.60
CA PHE A 64 -13.83 11.47 -3.97
C PHE A 64 -14.29 12.84 -4.46
N ALA A 65 -14.98 12.92 -5.60
CA ALA A 65 -15.61 14.15 -6.09
C ALA A 65 -16.91 14.52 -5.34
N GLN A 66 -17.42 13.64 -4.47
CA GLN A 66 -18.60 13.92 -3.66
C GLN A 66 -18.37 15.06 -2.65
N PRO A 67 -19.44 15.76 -2.23
CA PRO A 67 -19.38 16.70 -1.11
C PRO A 67 -18.83 16.04 0.16
N THR A 68 -18.05 16.80 0.94
CA THR A 68 -17.42 16.33 2.18
C THR A 68 -18.44 15.74 3.16
N GLU A 69 -19.65 16.29 3.24
CA GLU A 69 -20.71 15.81 4.13
C GLU A 69 -21.22 14.40 3.76
N LEU A 70 -21.06 13.99 2.50
CA LEU A 70 -21.35 12.62 2.08
C LEU A 70 -20.19 11.69 2.44
N LEU A 71 -18.95 12.12 2.19
CA LEU A 71 -17.76 11.35 2.54
C LEU A 71 -17.71 11.05 4.04
N GLN A 72 -18.00 12.04 4.90
CA GLN A 72 -18.01 11.89 6.37
C GLN A 72 -18.86 10.72 6.88
N LYS A 73 -19.89 10.30 6.13
CA LYS A 73 -20.74 9.17 6.50
C LYS A 73 -20.00 7.83 6.49
N ASP A 74 -18.90 7.75 5.75
CA ASP A 74 -18.06 6.57 5.65
C ASP A 74 -16.86 6.58 6.61
N GLU A 75 -16.71 7.62 7.44
CA GLU A 75 -15.66 7.62 8.46
C GLU A 75 -15.93 6.52 9.52
N ARG A 76 -14.88 5.82 9.93
CA ARG A 76 -14.92 4.84 11.04
C ARG A 76 -13.80 5.12 12.05
N PRO A 77 -13.88 6.22 12.83
CA PRO A 77 -12.85 6.58 13.79
C PRO A 77 -12.61 5.49 14.85
N GLU A 78 -13.66 4.76 15.21
CA GLU A 78 -13.62 3.66 16.18
C GLU A 78 -12.78 2.47 15.70
N LEU A 79 -12.55 2.36 14.39
CA LEU A 79 -11.67 1.36 13.77
C LEU A 79 -10.30 1.96 13.42
N SER A 80 -9.90 3.04 14.09
CA SER A 80 -8.64 3.76 13.84
C SER A 80 -8.47 4.15 12.36
N TYR A 81 -9.58 4.43 11.68
CA TYR A 81 -9.63 4.76 10.26
C TYR A 81 -9.02 3.68 9.33
N GLN A 82 -8.96 2.42 9.76
CA GLN A 82 -8.50 1.30 8.93
C GLN A 82 -9.56 0.75 7.97
N VAL A 83 -10.76 1.35 7.98
CA VAL A 83 -11.88 1.02 7.09
C VAL A 83 -12.64 2.31 6.79
N GLY A 84 -13.12 2.45 5.55
CA GLY A 84 -13.89 3.62 5.13
C GLY A 84 -13.00 4.81 4.81
N VAL A 85 -13.58 6.02 4.83
CA VAL A 85 -12.84 7.23 4.47
C VAL A 85 -12.03 7.78 5.65
N THR A 86 -10.87 8.32 5.34
CA THR A 86 -10.08 9.22 6.18
C THR A 86 -9.98 10.54 5.44
N LEU A 87 -10.62 11.58 5.95
CA LEU A 87 -10.58 12.88 5.31
C LEU A 87 -9.19 13.51 5.38
N ASP A 88 -8.96 14.46 4.48
CA ASP A 88 -7.75 15.25 4.47
C ASP A 88 -7.49 15.90 5.83
N ASN A 89 -6.22 16.05 6.16
CA ASN A 89 -5.74 16.65 7.40
C ASN A 89 -6.11 15.91 8.70
N THR A 90 -6.61 14.67 8.60
CA THR A 90 -6.92 13.83 9.77
C THR A 90 -5.67 13.15 10.33
N GLU A 91 -4.80 12.62 9.47
CA GLU A 91 -3.58 11.92 9.87
C GLU A 91 -2.48 12.90 10.26
N LYS A 92 -1.95 12.78 11.48
CA LYS A 92 -0.86 13.62 11.98
C LYS A 92 0.42 12.81 12.08
N PRO A 93 1.57 13.34 11.62
CA PRO A 93 2.85 12.64 11.72
C PRO A 93 3.19 12.37 13.18
N LYS A 94 3.40 11.09 13.52
CA LYS A 94 3.66 10.64 14.90
C LYS A 94 4.79 11.41 15.57
N CYS A 95 5.94 11.50 14.92
CA CYS A 95 7.14 12.09 15.50
C CYS A 95 7.10 13.62 15.63
N ALA A 96 6.06 14.26 15.11
CA ALA A 96 5.77 15.67 15.33
C ALA A 96 5.10 15.93 16.69
N VAL A 97 4.42 14.92 17.24
CA VAL A 97 3.49 15.08 18.37
C VAL A 97 3.74 14.08 19.51
N ASP A 98 4.71 13.17 19.35
CA ASP A 98 4.97 12.05 20.28
C ASP A 98 6.38 12.18 20.90
N GLU A 99 6.45 12.58 22.17
CA GLU A 99 7.70 12.72 22.93
C GLU A 99 8.58 11.46 22.90
N PRO A 100 8.05 10.22 23.05
CA PRO A 100 8.84 9.01 22.90
C PRO A 100 9.56 8.89 21.56
N CYS A 101 8.92 9.29 20.44
CA CYS A 101 9.58 9.28 19.14
C CYS A 101 10.73 10.31 19.10
N LEU A 102 10.51 11.51 19.63
CA LEU A 102 11.54 12.56 19.69
C LEU A 102 12.76 12.11 20.50
N ASP A 103 12.56 11.36 21.58
CA ASP A 103 13.65 10.83 22.39
C ASP A 103 14.44 9.72 21.69
N VAL A 104 13.80 8.91 20.84
CA VAL A 104 14.52 7.98 19.95
C VAL A 104 15.41 8.77 18.99
N ILE A 105 14.88 9.81 18.34
CA ILE A 105 15.63 10.61 17.37
C ILE A 105 16.83 11.29 18.02
N LYS A 106 16.70 11.84 19.24
CA LYS A 106 17.81 12.45 19.98
C LYS A 106 18.96 11.48 20.26
N ARG A 107 18.67 10.18 20.40
CA ARG A 107 19.69 9.14 20.68
C ARG A 107 20.43 8.66 19.44
N LEU A 108 19.94 8.96 18.24
CA LEU A 108 20.63 8.62 16.99
C LEU A 108 21.90 9.46 16.83
N ASP A 109 22.89 8.88 16.14
CA ASP A 109 24.07 9.62 15.68
C ASP A 109 23.63 10.83 14.85
N PRO A 110 24.28 12.01 14.97
CA PRO A 110 23.93 13.18 14.19
C PRO A 110 23.77 12.93 12.68
N ASP A 111 24.54 12.02 12.09
CA ASP A 111 24.44 11.70 10.66
C ASP A 111 23.25 10.79 10.28
N GLN A 112 22.61 10.14 11.26
CA GLN A 112 21.43 9.29 11.11
C GLN A 112 20.11 10.01 11.45
N ARG A 113 20.18 11.26 11.93
CA ARG A 113 18.97 12.00 12.32
C ARG A 113 18.19 12.46 11.10
N PRO A 114 16.85 12.48 11.15
CA PRO A 114 16.05 13.12 10.11
C PRO A 114 16.45 14.59 9.94
N LEU A 115 16.52 15.05 8.69
CA LEU A 115 16.92 16.41 8.36
C LEU A 115 15.90 17.45 8.83
N ASP A 116 14.62 17.08 8.88
CA ASP A 116 13.52 17.93 9.34
C ASP A 116 12.48 17.11 10.11
N ILE A 117 12.20 17.54 11.35
CA ILE A 117 11.26 16.94 12.29
C ILE A 117 10.17 17.97 12.68
N SER A 118 10.10 19.09 11.95
CA SER A 118 9.27 20.25 12.31
C SER A 118 8.30 20.67 11.20
N ALA A 119 8.57 20.34 9.93
CA ALA A 119 7.68 20.61 8.80
C ALA A 119 6.50 19.62 8.75
N HIS A 120 5.61 19.72 9.72
CA HIS A 120 4.55 18.76 9.93
C HIS A 120 3.17 19.42 9.83
N SER A 121 2.64 19.48 8.62
CA SER A 121 1.19 19.64 8.43
C SER A 121 0.53 18.25 8.48
N PRO A 122 -0.72 18.14 8.95
CA PRO A 122 -1.50 16.93 8.77
C PRO A 122 -1.50 16.49 7.28
N ASP A 123 -1.59 15.19 7.01
CA ASP A 123 -1.53 14.70 5.62
C ASP A 123 -2.71 15.28 4.82
N PRO A 124 -2.48 16.05 3.74
CA PRO A 124 -3.55 16.62 2.95
C PRO A 124 -4.33 15.59 2.12
N LYS A 125 -3.91 14.32 2.12
CA LYS A 125 -4.58 13.27 1.34
C LYS A 125 -5.83 12.76 2.05
N CYS A 126 -6.95 12.84 1.35
CA CYS A 126 -8.09 11.99 1.62
C CYS A 126 -7.76 10.56 1.16
N ARG A 127 -8.05 9.56 1.99
CA ARG A 127 -7.78 8.14 1.70
C ARG A 127 -9.03 7.32 1.99
N PHE A 128 -9.19 6.21 1.27
CA PHE A 128 -10.22 5.22 1.58
C PHE A 128 -9.55 3.87 1.81
N PHE A 129 -9.92 3.19 2.88
CA PHE A 129 -9.47 1.84 3.18
C PHE A 129 -10.59 0.83 2.96
N TRP A 130 -10.35 -0.13 2.07
CA TRP A 130 -11.23 -1.27 1.87
C TRP A 130 -11.04 -2.29 2.98
N ARG A 131 -12.16 -2.82 3.46
CA ARG A 131 -12.14 -3.99 4.30
C ARG A 131 -11.82 -5.22 3.44
N MET A 132 -10.56 -5.66 3.46
CA MET A 132 -10.08 -6.78 2.65
C MET A 132 -10.49 -8.17 3.17
N ALA A 133 -11.12 -8.27 4.36
CA ALA A 133 -11.48 -9.55 4.98
C ALA A 133 -12.91 -9.56 5.54
N GLU A 134 -13.61 -10.67 5.32
CA GLU A 134 -14.85 -10.97 6.04
C GLU A 134 -14.57 -11.17 7.54
N HIS A 135 -15.53 -10.83 8.40
CA HIS A 135 -15.38 -11.14 9.82
C HIS A 135 -15.30 -12.68 9.97
N PRO A 136 -14.28 -13.23 10.65
CA PRO A 136 -14.29 -14.65 10.96
C PRO A 136 -15.58 -14.98 11.72
N ARG A 137 -16.32 -16.00 11.28
CA ARG A 137 -17.61 -16.39 11.87
C ARG A 137 -17.48 -16.84 13.33
N THR A 138 -16.26 -17.17 13.76
CA THR A 138 -15.95 -17.60 15.13
C THR A 138 -14.80 -16.78 15.68
N ARG A 139 -14.88 -16.45 16.98
CA ARG A 139 -13.78 -15.80 17.71
C ARG A 139 -12.60 -16.78 17.76
N PRO A 140 -11.38 -16.40 17.33
CA PRO A 140 -10.21 -17.23 17.54
C PRO A 140 -10.02 -17.46 19.04
N SER A 141 -9.86 -18.71 19.48
CA SER A 141 -9.46 -19.00 20.86
C SER A 141 -8.06 -18.45 21.08
N SER A 142 -7.90 -17.49 21.98
CA SER A 142 -6.58 -17.01 22.38
C SER A 142 -5.77 -18.17 22.95
N PRO A 143 -4.51 -18.38 22.54
CA PRO A 143 -3.62 -19.29 23.25
C PRO A 143 -3.35 -18.69 24.64
N GLY A 144 -3.62 -19.49 25.67
CA GLY A 144 -3.29 -19.19 27.07
C GLY A 144 -1.84 -19.51 27.41
#